data_AF-A0A7K6YM52-F1
#
_entry.id   AF-A0A7K6YM52-F1
#
_cell.length_a   1.000
_cell.length_b   1.000
_cell.length_c   1.000
_cell.angle_alpha   90.00
_cell.angle_beta   90.00
_cell.angle_gamma   90.00
#
_symmetry.space_group_name_H-M   'P 1'
#
loop_
_entity.id
_entity.type
_entity.pdbx_description
1 polymer ?
#
loop_
_entity_poly.entity_id
_entity_poly.type
_entity_poly.pdbx_seq_one_letter_code
_entity_poly.pdbx_strand_id
1 'polypeptide(L)'
;PSFSPLLSLQVTHLVIERPQFFRYKPGDYVYLNIPAIAAYEWHPFTISSAPEQQETLWLHVRSLGQWTNKLYEYFQQPELPSLEP
;
A
#
# COMPACT_ATOMS: atom_id res chain seq x y z
N PRO A 1 11.07 -20.81 25.33
CA PRO A 1 10.98 -19.61 24.45
C PRO A 1 11.07 -20.02 22.98
N SER A 2 9.92 -20.24 22.33
CA SER A 2 9.87 -20.52 20.90
C SER A 2 10.14 -19.24 20.14
N PHE A 3 11.36 -19.10 19.60
CA PHE A 3 11.62 -18.11 18.57
C PHE A 3 10.90 -18.58 17.31
N SER A 4 9.72 -18.02 17.06
CA SER A 4 9.10 -18.07 15.74
C SER A 4 10.06 -17.41 14.76
N PRO A 5 10.47 -18.11 13.68
CA PRO A 5 11.33 -17.51 12.67
C PRO A 5 10.66 -16.23 12.18
N LEU A 6 11.42 -15.15 12.06
CA LEU A 6 10.98 -13.89 11.48
C LEU A 6 10.39 -14.21 10.11
N LEU A 7 9.06 -14.37 10.05
CA LEU A 7 8.29 -14.48 8.82
C LEU A 7 8.83 -13.37 7.92
N SER A 8 9.08 -13.65 6.65
CA SER A 8 9.24 -12.56 5.69
C SER A 8 8.03 -11.65 5.90
N LEU A 9 8.28 -10.44 6.37
CA LEU A 9 7.21 -9.49 6.63
C LEU A 9 6.77 -9.06 5.24
N GLN A 10 5.85 -9.82 4.65
CA GLN A 10 5.23 -9.50 3.37
C GLN A 10 4.58 -8.14 3.53
N VAL A 11 5.28 -7.12 3.02
CA VAL A 11 4.90 -5.72 3.12
C VAL A 11 4.94 -5.15 1.72
N THR A 12 3.83 -4.57 1.30
CA THR A 12 3.74 -3.80 0.06
C THR A 12 4.04 -2.34 0.39
N HIS A 13 5.07 -1.79 -0.25
CA HIS A 13 5.35 -0.36 -0.21
C HIS A 13 4.61 0.33 -1.36
N LEU A 14 3.60 1.12 -1.03
CA LEU A 14 2.83 1.90 -2.00
C LEU A 14 3.35 3.32 -2.03
N VAL A 15 3.73 3.79 -3.21
CA VAL A 15 4.08 5.18 -3.48
C VAL A 15 2.95 5.77 -4.31
N ILE A 16 2.23 6.73 -3.72
CA ILE A 16 1.05 7.35 -4.33
C ILE A 16 1.38 8.81 -4.59
N GLU A 17 1.05 9.34 -5.78
CA GLU A 17 1.18 10.76 -6.05
C GLU A 17 0.32 11.56 -5.05
N ARG A 18 0.92 12.55 -4.42
CA ARG A 18 0.23 13.38 -3.43
C ARG A 18 -0.68 14.38 -4.16
N PRO A 19 -2.00 14.36 -3.94
CA PRO A 19 -2.89 15.33 -4.56
C PRO A 19 -2.53 16.76 -4.18
N GLN A 20 -2.74 17.69 -5.10
CA GLN A 20 -2.49 19.11 -4.84
C GLN A 20 -3.31 19.57 -3.61
N PHE A 21 -2.65 20.28 -2.69
CA PHE A 21 -3.22 20.76 -1.43
C PHE A 21 -3.59 19.68 -0.39
N PHE A 22 -3.26 18.40 -0.61
CA PHE A 22 -3.41 17.37 0.41
C PHE A 22 -2.45 17.67 1.58
N ARG A 23 -2.98 17.92 2.79
CA ARG A 23 -2.19 18.20 4.00
C ARG A 23 -2.53 17.17 5.08
N TYR A 24 -1.51 16.62 5.72
CA TYR A 24 -1.64 15.64 6.79
C TYR A 24 -0.60 15.91 7.88
N LYS A 25 -0.82 15.35 9.06
CA LYS A 25 0.09 15.38 10.21
C LYS A 25 0.72 14.01 10.43
N PRO A 26 1.87 13.92 11.13
CA PRO A 26 2.45 12.64 11.50
C PRO A 26 1.45 11.79 12.30
N GLY A 27 1.25 10.54 11.89
CA GLY A 27 0.30 9.62 12.50
C GLY A 27 -1.10 9.63 11.87
N ASP A 28 -1.40 10.57 10.95
CA ASP A 28 -2.64 10.52 10.18
C ASP A 28 -2.69 9.29 9.26
N TYR A 29 -3.90 8.92 8.86
CA TYR A 29 -4.17 7.78 7.99
C TYR A 29 -5.08 8.20 6.83
N VAL A 30 -5.07 7.40 5.77
CA VAL A 30 -5.96 7.54 4.62
C VAL A 30 -6.81 6.29 4.45
N TYR A 31 -7.99 6.43 3.87
CA TYR A 31 -8.74 5.29 3.36
C TYR A 31 -8.30 5.02 1.92
N LEU A 32 -7.91 3.78 1.66
CA LEU A 32 -7.46 3.30 0.36
C LEU A 32 -8.54 2.40 -0.26
N ASN A 33 -8.88 2.69 -1.51
CA ASN A 33 -9.69 1.84 -2.36
C ASN A 33 -8.91 1.60 -3.66
N ILE A 34 -8.77 0.32 -4.01
CA ILE A 34 -8.11 -0.11 -5.25
C ILE A 34 -9.12 -0.98 -5.99
N PRO A 35 -9.82 -0.42 -7.01
CA PRO A 35 -10.90 -1.14 -7.67
C PRO A 35 -10.50 -2.48 -8.30
N ALA A 36 -9.25 -2.60 -8.76
CA ALA A 36 -8.69 -3.85 -9.30
C ALA A 36 -8.59 -4.98 -8.26
N ILE A 37 -8.57 -4.65 -6.97
CA ILE A 37 -8.52 -5.61 -5.86
C ILE A 37 -9.92 -5.83 -5.27
N ALA A 38 -10.61 -4.72 -4.95
CA ALA A 38 -11.97 -4.73 -4.42
C ALA A 38 -12.67 -3.38 -4.68
N ALA A 39 -13.61 -3.35 -5.63
CA ALA A 39 -14.28 -2.14 -6.08
C ALA A 39 -15.01 -1.35 -4.99
N TYR A 40 -15.55 -2.02 -3.98
CA TYR A 40 -16.44 -1.40 -2.98
C TYR A 40 -15.90 -1.46 -1.54
N GLU A 41 -14.62 -1.79 -1.38
CA GLU A 41 -13.99 -1.87 -0.05
C GLU A 41 -13.00 -0.73 0.15
N TRP A 42 -13.10 -0.06 1.30
CA TRP A 42 -12.18 1.00 1.73
C TRP A 42 -11.48 0.56 3.00
N HIS A 43 -10.14 0.60 3.01
CA HIS A 43 -9.33 0.15 4.14
C HIS A 43 -8.43 1.27 4.65
N PRO A 44 -8.36 1.53 5.98
CA PRO A 44 -7.53 2.59 6.53
C PRO A 44 -6.06 2.17 6.66
N PHE A 45 -5.14 3.05 6.23
CA PHE A 45 -3.70 2.86 6.40
C PHE A 45 -3.02 4.16 6.85
N THR A 46 -2.14 4.04 7.85
CA THR A 46 -1.33 5.17 8.34
C THR A 46 -0.35 5.62 7.26
N ILE A 47 -0.22 6.93 7.10
CA ILE A 47 0.76 7.53 6.21
C ILE A 47 2.14 7.37 6.86
N SER A 48 3.03 6.66 6.16
CA SER A 48 4.38 6.37 6.64
C SER A 48 5.43 7.40 6.19
N SER A 49 5.14 8.18 5.13
CA SER A 49 5.98 9.29 4.71
C SER A 49 5.86 10.49 5.66
N ALA A 50 6.90 11.32 5.68
CA ALA A 50 6.89 12.57 6.44
C ALA A 50 6.07 13.66 5.71
N PRO A 51 5.32 14.53 6.42
CA PRO A 51 4.53 15.61 5.82
C PRO A 51 5.30 16.56 4.90
N GLU A 52 6.61 16.67 5.10
CA GLU A 52 7.55 17.45 4.30
C GLU A 52 7.73 16.90 2.89
N GLN A 53 7.39 15.64 2.63
CA GLN A 53 7.42 15.03 1.30
C GLN A 53 6.24 15.53 0.46
N GLN A 54 6.53 16.39 -0.52
CA GLN A 54 5.49 17.16 -1.22
C GLN A 54 4.88 16.43 -2.42
N GLU A 55 5.60 15.49 -3.03
CA GLU A 55 5.20 14.87 -4.29
C GLU A 55 4.50 13.52 -4.10
N THR A 56 4.83 12.78 -3.04
CA THR A 56 4.33 11.43 -2.84
C THR A 56 3.92 11.14 -1.40
N LEU A 57 2.89 10.31 -1.25
CA LEU A 57 2.45 9.69 -0.01
C LEU A 57 2.89 8.23 -0.01
N TRP A 58 3.49 7.79 1.09
CA TRP A 58 3.94 6.40 1.23
C TRP A 58 3.10 5.64 2.23
N LEU A 59 2.67 4.43 1.86
CA LEU A 59 1.99 3.49 2.74
C LEU A 59 2.79 2.19 2.81
N HIS A 60 2.93 1.65 4.01
CA HIS A 60 3.48 0.31 4.23
C HIS A 60 2.36 -0.61 4.70
N VAL A 61 1.95 -1.52 3.82
CA VAL A 61 0.82 -2.41 4.06
C VAL A 61 1.32 -3.83 4.28
N ARG A 62 1.11 -4.38 5.48
CA ARG A 62 1.47 -5.76 5.80
C ARG A 62 0.37 -6.73 5.38
N SER A 63 0.74 -7.83 4.74
CA SER A 63 -0.15 -8.90 4.30
C SER A 63 -0.56 -9.79 5.48
N LEU A 64 -1.66 -9.43 6.15
CA LEU A 64 -2.19 -10.16 7.31
C LEU A 64 -3.66 -10.58 7.16
N GLY A 65 -4.37 -10.06 6.17
CA GLY A 65 -5.78 -10.36 5.91
C GLY A 65 -6.08 -10.51 4.42
N GLN A 66 -7.31 -10.92 4.12
CA GLN A 66 -7.77 -11.22 2.76
C GLN A 66 -7.45 -10.09 1.76
N TRP A 67 -7.83 -8.85 2.10
CA TRP A 67 -7.60 -7.71 1.21
C TRP A 67 -6.10 -7.39 1.04
N THR A 68 -5.33 -7.36 2.14
CA THR A 68 -3.89 -7.04 2.10
C THR A 68 -3.04 -8.13 1.43
N ASN A 69 -3.51 -9.39 1.43
CA ASN A 69 -2.86 -10.49 0.73
C ASN A 69 -3.06 -10.33 -0.78
N LYS A 70 -4.30 -10.03 -1.22
CA LYS A 70 -4.58 -9.71 -2.62
C LYS A 70 -3.80 -8.49 -3.11
N LEU A 71 -3.65 -7.47 -2.28
CA LEU A 71 -2.79 -6.32 -2.58
C LEU A 71 -1.35 -6.75 -2.86
N TYR A 72 -0.79 -7.57 -1.99
CA TYR A 72 0.58 -8.07 -2.15
C TYR A 72 0.72 -8.90 -3.41
N GLU A 73 -0.19 -9.85 -3.65
CA GLU A 73 -0.21 -10.68 -4.85
C GLU A 73 -0.33 -9.85 -6.13
N TYR A 74 -1.19 -8.83 -6.16
CA TYR A 74 -1.40 -7.95 -7.31
C TYR A 74 -0.11 -7.26 -7.75
N PHE A 75 0.70 -6.77 -6.80
CA PHE A 75 1.99 -6.11 -7.10
C PHE A 75 3.17 -7.09 -7.25
N GLN A 76 2.98 -8.38 -7.00
CA GLN A 76 3.98 -9.42 -7.29
C GLN A 76 3.84 -10.00 -8.70
N GLN A 77 2.76 -9.69 -9.42
CA GLN A 77 2.60 -10.16 -10.79
C GLN A 77 3.63 -9.45 -11.69
N PRO A 78 4.45 -10.19 -12.46
CA PRO A 78 5.30 -9.57 -13.45
C PRO A 78 4.40 -8.85 -14.46
N GLU A 79 4.68 -7.58 -14.76
CA GLU A 79 4.08 -6.90 -15.89
C GLU A 79 4.28 -7.78 -17.12
N LEU A 80 3.20 -8.33 -17.67
CA LEU A 80 3.25 -8.89 -19.00
C LEU A 80 3.67 -7.75 -19.91
N PRO A 81 4.78 -7.86 -20.67
CA PRO A 81 5.15 -6.81 -21.61
C PRO A 81 3.95 -6.57 -22.50
N SER A 82 3.44 -5.35 -22.47
CA SER A 82 2.36 -4.90 -23.32
C SER A 82 2.71 -5.28 -24.75
N LEU A 83 1.96 -6.22 -25.32
CA LEU A 83 1.98 -6.48 -26.76
C LEU A 83 1.44 -5.22 -27.43
N GLU A 84 2.35 -4.31 -27.77
CA GLU A 84 2.06 -3.26 -28.73
C GLU A 84 1.92 -3.93 -30.11
N PRO A 85 0.87 -3.61 -30.89
CA PRO A 85 0.66 -4.13 -32.23
C PRO A 85 1.63 -3.56 -33.27
#